data_AF-A0A7S0NGC5-F1
#
_entry.id   AF-A0A7S0NGC5-F1
#
_cell.length_a   1.000
_cell.length_b   1.000
_cell.length_c   1.000
_cell.angle_alpha   90.00
_cell.angle_beta   90.00
_cell.angle_gamma   90.00
#
_symmetry.space_group_name_H-M   'P 1'
#
loop_
_entity.id
_entity.type
_entity.pdbx_description
1 polymer ?
#
loop_
_entity_poly.entity_id
_entity_poly.type
_entity_poly.pdbx_seq_one_letter_code
_entity_poly.pdbx_strand_id
1 'polypeptide(L)'
;GIDWSLREGYSWPEDKEHCEEYGRMLQADPRKVSSRAKKRGLPQLGTLGAGNHYAEIQVVDEIFDARAASQMGLEEKGQVVVMIHSGSRGLGHQVATDALTAMDKAMGRDNIRTNDRQLSCARIDSQEGQDYL
;
A
#
# COMPACT_ATOMS: atom_id res chain seq x y z
N GLY A 1 3.53 -3.60 -9.26
CA GLY A 1 2.46 -2.60 -9.33
C GLY A 1 1.59 -2.89 -10.53
N ILE A 2 0.69 -1.98 -10.86
CA ILE A 2 -0.37 -2.20 -11.86
C ILE A 2 0.16 -2.50 -13.27
N ASP A 3 1.36 -2.03 -13.63
CA ASP A 3 2.02 -2.38 -14.90
C ASP A 3 2.21 -3.91 -15.07
N TRP A 4 2.40 -4.65 -13.97
CA TRP A 4 2.46 -6.12 -14.03
C TRP A 4 1.06 -6.69 -14.24
N SER A 5 0.06 -6.21 -13.50
CA SER A 5 -1.34 -6.64 -13.64
C SER A 5 -1.86 -6.44 -15.07
N LEU A 6 -1.52 -5.33 -15.72
CA LEU A 6 -1.88 -5.03 -17.11
C LEU A 6 -1.26 -6.04 -18.09
N ARG A 7 0.03 -6.37 -17.92
CA ARG A 7 0.70 -7.36 -18.78
C ARG A 7 0.13 -8.77 -18.63
N GLU A 8 -0.29 -9.13 -17.42
CA GLU A 8 -0.89 -10.44 -17.14
C GLU A 8 -2.39 -10.51 -17.46
N GLY A 9 -3.01 -9.39 -17.88
CA GLY A 9 -4.42 -9.33 -18.28
C GLY A 9 -5.43 -9.21 -17.13
N TYR A 10 -5.00 -8.74 -15.96
CA TYR A 10 -5.87 -8.53 -14.79
C TYR A 10 -6.50 -7.13 -14.69
N SER A 11 -6.05 -6.18 -15.52
CA SER A 11 -6.51 -4.79 -15.51
C SER A 11 -6.57 -4.24 -16.94
N TRP A 12 -7.33 -3.17 -17.14
CA TRP A 12 -7.37 -2.42 -18.39
C TRP A 12 -6.32 -1.30 -18.42
N PRO A 13 -5.96 -0.77 -19.60
CA PRO A 13 -5.01 0.34 -19.70
C PRO A 13 -5.44 1.57 -18.91
N GLU A 14 -6.75 1.87 -18.86
CA GLU A 14 -7.30 3.06 -18.23
C GLU A 14 -7.27 2.99 -16.69
N ASP A 15 -7.24 1.78 -16.11
CA ASP A 15 -7.21 1.60 -14.64
C ASP A 15 -5.99 2.28 -14.00
N LYS A 16 -4.88 2.32 -14.74
CA LYS A 16 -3.65 2.96 -14.30
C LYS A 16 -3.82 4.46 -14.07
N GLU A 17 -4.62 5.13 -14.89
CA GLU A 17 -4.84 6.59 -14.82
C GLU A 17 -5.72 6.98 -13.62
N HIS A 18 -6.43 6.01 -13.06
CA HIS A 18 -7.35 6.17 -11.93
C HIS A 18 -6.76 5.66 -10.61
N CYS A 19 -5.47 5.29 -10.60
CA CYS A 19 -4.74 4.87 -9.40
C CYS A 19 -3.76 5.97 -8.94
N GLU A 20 -3.67 6.18 -7.63
CA GLU A 20 -2.59 6.97 -7.03
C GLU A 20 -1.21 6.44 -7.47
N GLU A 21 -0.27 7.34 -7.75
CA GLU A 21 1.06 7.03 -8.30
C GLU A 21 1.02 6.12 -9.55
N TYR A 22 -0.07 6.17 -10.32
CA TYR A 22 -0.31 5.27 -11.44
C TYR A 22 -0.14 3.79 -11.06
N GLY A 23 -0.49 3.42 -9.82
CA GLY A 23 -0.37 2.07 -9.27
C GLY A 23 1.07 1.55 -9.15
N ARG A 24 2.08 2.44 -9.16
CA ARG A 24 3.49 2.07 -9.06
C ARG A 24 4.39 3.23 -8.60
N MET A 25 5.07 3.01 -7.47
CA MET A 25 6.21 3.82 -7.05
C MET A 25 7.49 3.41 -7.82
N LEU A 26 8.23 4.39 -8.37
CA LEU A 26 9.41 4.16 -9.22
C LEU A 26 10.65 3.70 -8.46
N GLN A 27 10.77 4.10 -7.19
CA GLN A 27 11.89 3.84 -6.30
C GLN A 27 11.90 2.42 -5.73
N ALA A 28 10.83 1.64 -5.91
CA ALA A 28 10.69 0.32 -5.30
C ALA A 28 11.80 -0.64 -5.74
N ASP A 29 12.67 -1.05 -4.80
CA ASP A 29 13.74 -2.01 -5.05
C ASP A 29 13.41 -3.40 -4.46
N PRO A 30 13.12 -4.42 -5.30
CA PRO A 30 12.81 -5.76 -4.81
C PRO A 30 13.98 -6.44 -4.10
N ARG A 31 15.22 -5.94 -4.21
CA ARG A 31 16.39 -6.48 -3.50
C ARG A 31 16.39 -6.09 -2.02
N LYS A 32 15.70 -5.01 -1.65
CA LYS A 32 15.56 -4.56 -0.25
C LYS A 32 14.47 -5.32 0.50
N VAL A 33 13.60 -6.03 -0.22
CA VAL A 33 12.57 -6.89 0.37
C VAL A 33 13.15 -8.26 0.72
N SER A 34 13.10 -8.60 2.01
CA SER A 34 13.64 -9.86 2.54
C SER A 34 13.01 -11.11 1.91
N SER A 35 13.76 -12.21 1.87
CA SER A 35 13.24 -13.51 1.40
C SER A 35 12.06 -13.99 2.24
N ARG A 36 12.05 -13.67 3.54
CA ARG A 36 10.95 -13.95 4.46
C ARG A 36 9.69 -13.18 4.08
N ALA A 37 9.80 -11.88 3.80
CA ALA A 37 8.66 -11.06 3.37
C ALA A 37 8.04 -11.58 2.06
N LYS A 38 8.88 -11.92 1.08
CA LYS A 38 8.42 -12.52 -0.18
C LYS A 38 7.71 -13.86 0.04
N LYS A 39 8.31 -14.77 0.82
CA LYS A 39 7.70 -16.09 1.13
C LYS A 39 6.34 -15.95 1.82
N ARG A 40 6.16 -14.96 2.70
CA ARG A 40 4.87 -14.69 3.35
C ARG A 40 3.84 -14.06 2.40
N GLY A 41 4.28 -13.14 1.55
CA GLY A 41 3.40 -12.33 0.70
C GLY A 41 2.93 -13.02 -0.57
N LEU A 42 3.80 -13.73 -1.26
CA LEU A 42 3.51 -14.36 -2.56
C LEU A 42 2.22 -15.21 -2.57
N PRO A 43 1.98 -16.13 -1.61
CA PRO A 43 0.76 -16.94 -1.63
C PRO A 43 -0.52 -16.16 -1.28
N GLN A 44 -0.40 -14.89 -0.87
CA GLN A 44 -1.52 -14.05 -0.46
C GLN A 44 -1.92 -13.03 -1.55
N LEU A 45 -1.20 -12.99 -2.67
CA LEU A 45 -1.53 -12.11 -3.79
C LEU A 45 -2.94 -12.44 -4.31
N GLY A 46 -3.78 -11.42 -4.46
CA GLY A 46 -5.18 -11.59 -4.90
C GLY A 46 -6.15 -12.01 -3.78
N THR A 47 -5.75 -11.92 -2.50
CA THR A 47 -6.65 -12.18 -1.36
C THR A 47 -7.02 -10.89 -0.63
N LEU A 48 -8.21 -10.84 -0.03
CA LEU A 48 -8.65 -9.72 0.80
C LEU A 48 -7.86 -9.60 2.10
N GLY A 49 -7.82 -10.69 2.87
CA GLY A 49 -7.24 -10.70 4.20
C GLY A 49 -8.23 -10.84 5.34
N ALA A 50 -7.79 -10.36 6.51
CA ALA A 50 -8.56 -10.32 7.74
C ALA A 50 -8.39 -8.95 8.41
N GLY A 51 -9.14 -8.68 9.48
CA GLY A 51 -9.21 -7.37 10.12
C GLY A 51 -10.26 -6.50 9.43
N ASN A 52 -9.94 -5.23 9.20
CA ASN A 52 -10.79 -4.27 8.50
C ASN A 52 -10.67 -4.36 6.96
N HIS A 53 -10.33 -5.53 6.41
CA HIS A 53 -10.24 -5.75 4.97
C HIS A 53 -11.53 -6.37 4.45
N TYR A 54 -12.10 -5.81 3.39
CA TYR A 54 -13.40 -6.22 2.84
C TYR A 54 -13.53 -5.88 1.35
N ALA A 55 -14.48 -6.53 0.69
CA ALA A 55 -15.04 -6.10 -0.59
C ALA A 55 -16.54 -5.97 -0.42
N GLU A 56 -17.08 -4.77 -0.65
CA GLU A 56 -18.48 -4.46 -0.43
C GLU A 56 -19.12 -3.98 -1.74
N ILE A 57 -20.33 -4.48 -2.00
CA ILE A 57 -21.22 -3.92 -3.01
C ILE A 57 -22.08 -2.89 -2.29
N GLN A 58 -21.99 -1.64 -2.72
CA GLN A 58 -22.62 -0.50 -2.08
C GLN A 58 -23.56 0.19 -3.07
N VAL A 59 -24.48 1.01 -2.54
CA VAL A 59 -25.41 1.82 -3.32
C VAL A 59 -25.23 3.27 -2.92
N VAL A 60 -25.12 4.17 -3.90
CA VAL A 60 -25.05 5.62 -3.67
C VAL A 60 -26.39 6.10 -3.12
N ASP A 61 -26.46 6.37 -1.82
CA ASP A 61 -27.70 6.82 -1.14
C ASP A 61 -27.94 8.34 -1.28
N GLU A 62 -26.86 9.12 -1.18
CA GLU A 62 -26.93 10.57 -1.24
C GLU A 62 -25.75 11.17 -2.02
N ILE A 63 -26.05 12.23 -2.78
CA ILE A 63 -25.07 13.04 -3.52
C ILE A 63 -25.12 14.45 -2.92
N PHE A 64 -24.02 14.85 -2.29
CA PHE A 64 -23.89 16.17 -1.65
C PHE A 64 -23.37 17.25 -2.60
N ASP A 65 -22.49 16.89 -3.52
CA ASP A 65 -21.96 17.76 -4.57
C ASP A 65 -22.10 17.07 -5.92
N ALA A 66 -23.08 17.51 -6.71
CA ALA A 66 -23.39 16.92 -8.01
C ALA A 66 -22.23 17.09 -9.02
N ARG A 67 -21.47 18.18 -8.94
CA ARG A 67 -20.37 18.44 -9.88
C ARG A 67 -19.19 17.52 -9.58
N ALA A 68 -18.79 17.41 -8.32
CA ALA A 68 -17.71 16.52 -7.92
C ALA A 68 -18.07 15.05 -8.14
N ALA A 69 -19.30 14.65 -7.81
CA ALA A 69 -19.79 13.29 -8.00
C ALA A 69 -19.72 12.84 -9.46
N SER A 70 -20.23 13.65 -10.40
CA SER A 70 -20.16 13.33 -11.84
C SER A 70 -18.72 13.23 -12.34
N GLN A 71 -17.79 14.08 -11.86
CA GLN A 71 -16.36 13.94 -12.19
C GLN A 71 -15.71 12.66 -11.67
N MET A 72 -16.25 12.07 -10.60
CA MET A 72 -15.82 10.78 -10.05
C MET A 72 -16.60 9.58 -10.64
N GLY A 73 -17.51 9.81 -11.59
CA GLY A 73 -18.36 8.77 -12.18
C GLY A 73 -19.52 8.30 -11.28
N LEU A 74 -19.90 9.12 -10.30
CA LEU A 74 -21.08 8.91 -9.45
C LEU A 74 -22.21 9.81 -9.96
N GLU A 75 -23.08 9.26 -10.81
CA GLU A 75 -24.04 10.05 -11.59
C GLU A 75 -25.39 10.21 -10.91
N GLU A 76 -25.83 9.21 -10.14
CA GLU A 76 -27.18 9.22 -9.56
C GLU A 76 -27.30 8.44 -8.25
N LYS A 77 -28.34 8.80 -7.47
CA LYS A 77 -28.77 8.01 -6.30
C LYS A 77 -29.28 6.65 -6.78
N GLY A 78 -28.89 5.59 -6.10
CA GLY A 78 -29.19 4.21 -6.48
C GLY A 78 -28.11 3.53 -7.32
N GLN A 79 -27.07 4.25 -7.77
CA GLN A 79 -25.95 3.66 -8.51
C GLN A 79 -25.23 2.62 -7.63
N VAL A 80 -24.98 1.43 -8.20
CA VAL A 80 -24.24 0.35 -7.54
C VAL A 80 -22.74 0.53 -7.77
N VAL A 81 -21.95 0.44 -6.71
CA VAL A 81 -20.49 0.55 -6.74
C VAL A 81 -19.84 -0.59 -5.94
N VAL A 82 -18.56 -0.83 -6.19
CA VAL A 82 -17.77 -1.81 -5.43
C VAL A 82 -16.64 -1.10 -4.71
N MET A 83 -16.55 -1.28 -3.39
CA MET A 83 -15.44 -0.79 -2.57
C MET A 83 -14.57 -1.96 -2.15
N ILE A 84 -13.27 -1.88 -2.44
CA ILE A 84 -12.28 -2.88 -2.03
C ILE A 84 -11.31 -2.24 -1.05
N HIS A 85 -11.30 -2.73 0.19
CA HIS A 85 -10.36 -2.31 1.23
C HIS A 85 -9.38 -3.46 1.50
N SER A 86 -8.15 -3.33 1.00
CA SER A 86 -7.06 -4.28 1.23
C SER A 86 -5.71 -3.57 1.17
N GLY A 87 -4.61 -4.30 1.39
CA GLY A 87 -3.26 -3.76 1.35
C GLY A 87 -2.21 -4.79 0.97
N SER A 88 -0.95 -4.53 1.33
CA SER A 88 0.23 -5.34 0.99
C SER A 88 0.27 -6.75 1.61
N ARG A 89 -0.78 -7.17 2.30
CA ARG A 89 -0.89 -8.44 3.01
C ARG A 89 0.31 -8.66 3.96
N GLY A 90 0.72 -9.91 4.14
CA GLY A 90 1.87 -10.27 4.98
C GLY A 90 3.23 -9.75 4.48
N LEU A 91 3.32 -9.28 3.23
CA LEU A 91 4.56 -8.74 2.68
C LEU A 91 4.95 -7.44 3.40
N GLY A 92 4.08 -6.42 3.34
CA GLY A 92 4.39 -5.11 3.94
C GLY A 92 4.52 -5.18 5.45
N HIS A 93 3.71 -6.01 6.13
CA HIS A 93 3.87 -6.24 7.57
C HIS A 93 5.25 -6.80 7.93
N GLN A 94 5.77 -7.75 7.12
CA GLN A 94 7.12 -8.28 7.34
C GLN A 94 8.20 -7.25 7.00
N VAL A 95 8.05 -6.47 5.92
CA VAL A 95 8.97 -5.37 5.57
C VAL A 95 9.06 -4.35 6.71
N ALA A 96 7.93 -3.93 7.27
CA ALA A 96 7.90 -3.01 8.40
C ALA A 96 8.61 -3.59 9.63
N THR A 97 8.38 -4.88 9.94
CA THR A 97 9.04 -5.56 11.06
C THR A 97 10.57 -5.63 10.88
N ASP A 98 11.02 -5.96 9.65
CA ASP A 98 12.44 -6.07 9.31
C ASP A 98 13.09 -4.67 9.39
N ALA A 99 12.42 -3.63 8.89
CA ALA A 99 12.89 -2.25 8.92
C ALA A 99 12.99 -1.69 10.34
N LEU A 100 11.98 -1.90 11.20
CA LEU A 100 12.02 -1.48 12.61
C LEU A 100 13.21 -2.08 13.36
N THR A 101 13.57 -3.34 13.05
CA THR A 101 14.75 -3.99 13.65
C THR A 101 16.06 -3.36 13.18
N ALA A 102 16.14 -2.91 11.92
CA ALA A 102 17.29 -2.20 11.39
C ALA A 102 17.39 -0.77 11.95
N MET A 103 16.26 -0.07 12.05
CA MET A 103 16.16 1.28 12.62
C MET A 103 16.54 1.30 14.11
N ASP A 104 16.09 0.31 14.90
CA ASP A 104 16.50 0.18 16.32
C ASP A 104 18.04 0.15 16.48
N LYS A 105 18.74 -0.52 15.55
CA LYS A 105 20.22 -0.56 15.54
C LYS A 105 20.82 0.77 15.07
N ALA A 106 20.24 1.38 14.04
CA ALA A 106 20.69 2.66 13.51
C ALA A 106 20.55 3.79 14.56
N MET A 107 19.45 3.82 15.32
CA MET A 107 19.26 4.78 16.40
C MET A 107 20.34 4.68 17.47
N GLY A 108 20.73 3.45 17.84
CA GLY A 108 21.83 3.21 18.79
C GLY A 108 23.17 3.72 18.27
N ARG A 109 23.47 3.50 16.98
CA ARG A 109 24.67 4.02 16.31
C ARG A 109 24.68 5.54 16.23
N ASP A 110 23.55 6.14 15.89
CA ASP A 110 23.43 7.58 15.57
C ASP A 110 23.02 8.42 16.81
N ASN A 111 22.92 7.78 17.99
CA ASN A 111 22.49 8.36 19.27
C ASN A 111 21.15 9.12 19.17
N ILE A 112 20.21 8.59 18.40
CA ILE A 112 18.86 9.12 18.28
C ILE A 112 18.05 8.65 19.48
N ARG A 113 17.50 9.59 20.25
CA ARG A 113 16.66 9.31 21.42
C ARG A 113 15.22 9.70 21.12
N THR A 114 14.31 8.77 21.32
CA THR A 114 12.87 8.99 21.19
C THR A 114 12.20 8.81 22.54
N ASN A 115 11.02 9.42 22.70
CA ASN A 115 10.24 9.29 23.93
C ASN A 115 9.54 7.93 24.03
N ASP A 116 9.36 7.25 22.90
CA ASP A 116 8.76 5.92 22.79
C ASP A 116 9.58 5.07 21.82
N ARG A 117 9.73 3.78 22.12
CA ARG A 117 10.43 2.82 21.25
C ARG A 117 9.68 2.58 19.93
N GLN A 118 8.35 2.74 19.92
CA GLN A 118 7.53 2.63 18.71
C GLN A 118 7.82 3.74 17.70
N LEU A 119 8.53 4.80 18.09
CA LEU A 119 9.02 5.86 17.20
C LEU A 119 10.39 5.52 16.59
N SER A 120 10.70 4.23 16.43
CA SER A 120 11.96 3.78 15.83
C SER A 120 12.16 4.37 14.44
N CYS A 121 13.33 4.96 14.19
CA CYS A 121 13.58 5.71 12.96
C CYS A 121 15.06 5.67 12.53
N ALA A 122 15.32 6.04 11.29
CA ALA A 122 16.66 6.26 10.75
C ALA A 122 16.69 7.61 10.02
N ARG A 123 17.90 8.17 9.85
CA ARG A 123 18.06 9.35 8.99
C ARG A 123 17.73 8.96 7.55
N ILE A 124 17.05 9.84 6.82
CA ILE A 124 16.59 9.54 5.45
C ILE A 124 17.76 9.19 4.53
N ASP A 125 18.90 9.86 4.69
CA ASP A 125 20.12 9.67 3.91
C ASP A 125 21.00 8.49 4.38
N SER A 126 20.62 7.78 5.45
CA SER A 126 21.35 6.60 5.91
C SER A 126 21.04 5.39 5.02
N GLN A 127 21.91 4.37 5.09
CA GLN A 127 21.67 3.11 4.39
C GLN A 127 20.32 2.48 4.79
N GLU A 128 19.98 2.50 6.09
CA GLU A 128 18.71 1.97 6.58
C GLU A 128 17.51 2.77 6.11
N GLY A 129 17.63 4.11 6.04
CA GLY A 129 16.59 4.98 5.50
C GLY A 129 16.33 4.73 4.01
N GLN A 130 17.39 4.71 3.21
CA GLN A 130 17.30 4.43 1.77
C GLN A 130 16.90 2.99 1.44
N ASP A 131 17.20 2.03 2.31
CA ASP A 131 16.79 0.64 2.13
C ASP A 131 15.30 0.41 2.44
N TYR A 132 14.71 1.24 3.29
CA TYR A 132 13.30 1.15 3.66
C TYR A 132 12.37 1.86 2.66
N LEU A 133 12.81 2.99 2.10
CA LEU A 133 12.08 3.78 1.09
C LEU A 133 12.01 3.06 -0.26
#